data_AF-A0A8T3XY91-F1
#
_entry.id   AF-A0A8T3XY91-F1
#
_cell.length_a   1.000
_cell.length_b   1.000
_cell.length_c   1.000
_cell.angle_alpha   90.00
_cell.angle_beta   90.00
_cell.angle_gamma   90.00
#
_symmetry.space_group_name_H-M   'P 1'
#
loop_
_entity.id
_entity.type
_entity.pdbx_description
1 polymer ?
#
loop_
_entity_poly.entity_id
_entity_poly.type
_entity_poly.pdbx_seq_one_letter_code
_entity_poly.pdbx_strand_id
1 'polypeptide(L)'
;KLPHKTEKESYELEYGRATVEMHIDAIPKGAKVLLVDDLIATGGSLVAAINLIKKLGGDVVECAVIIELPDLHGREKIEGKGHKLFSMVEFEGE
;
A
#
# COMPACT_ATOMS: atom_id res chain seq x y z
N LYS A 1 -3.80 -4.45 -17.14
CA LYS A 1 -5.21 -4.31 -16.69
C LYS A 1 -5.68 -5.68 -16.24
N LEU A 2 -6.31 -5.78 -15.07
CA LEU A 2 -6.72 -7.07 -14.51
C LEU A 2 -7.90 -7.67 -15.33
N PRO A 3 -8.02 -9.01 -15.42
CA PRO A 3 -8.96 -9.67 -16.31
C PRO A 3 -10.43 -9.64 -15.82
N HIS A 4 -10.68 -9.37 -14.53
CA HIS A 4 -12.03 -9.31 -13.95
C HIS A 4 -12.46 -7.86 -13.63
N LYS A 5 -13.68 -7.69 -13.11
CA LYS A 5 -14.17 -6.39 -12.64
C LYS A 5 -13.31 -5.90 -11.47
N THR A 6 -12.92 -4.63 -11.50
CA THR A 6 -11.98 -4.04 -10.54
C THR A 6 -12.55 -2.83 -9.80
N GLU A 7 -12.16 -2.70 -8.54
CA GLU A 7 -12.07 -1.41 -7.87
C GLU A 7 -10.72 -0.76 -8.21
N LYS A 8 -10.70 0.57 -8.20
CA LYS A 8 -9.50 1.34 -8.55
C LYS A 8 -9.22 2.41 -7.52
N GLU A 9 -7.94 2.63 -7.28
CA GLU A 9 -7.48 3.74 -6.47
C GLU A 9 -6.26 4.35 -7.15
N SER A 10 -6.28 5.66 -7.31
CA SER A 10 -5.14 6.36 -7.87
C SER A 10 -4.41 7.17 -6.80
N TYR A 11 -3.13 7.38 -7.02
CA TYR A 11 -2.28 8.17 -6.16
C TYR A 11 -1.35 9.05 -7.00
N GLU A 12 -0.98 10.19 -6.42
CA GLU A 12 -0.12 11.17 -7.06
C GLU A 12 1.34 10.69 -7.04
N LEU A 13 2.04 10.99 -8.14
CA LEU A 13 3.48 10.87 -8.29
C LEU A 13 4.09 12.28 -8.33
N GLU A 14 5.42 12.38 -8.38
CA GLU A 14 6.10 13.66 -8.62
C GLU A 14 5.65 14.29 -9.95
N TYR A 15 5.52 13.46 -10.98
CA TYR A 15 5.03 13.85 -12.30
C TYR A 15 3.88 12.95 -12.72
N GLY A 16 2.66 13.39 -12.40
CA GLY A 16 1.43 12.74 -12.82
C GLY A 16 0.84 11.83 -11.76
N ARG A 17 0.11 10.80 -12.21
CA ARG A 17 -0.74 9.97 -11.34
C ARG A 17 -0.68 8.53 -11.80
N ALA A 18 -0.56 7.61 -10.85
CA ALA A 18 -0.66 6.18 -11.08
C ALA A 18 -1.99 5.64 -10.55
N THR A 19 -2.43 4.49 -11.04
CA THR A 19 -3.63 3.81 -10.55
C THR A 19 -3.33 2.34 -10.31
N VAL A 20 -3.67 1.87 -9.11
CA VAL A 20 -3.72 0.44 -8.78
C VAL A 20 -5.16 -0.05 -8.88
N GLU A 21 -5.32 -1.30 -9.25
CA GLU A 21 -6.61 -1.96 -9.42
C GLU A 21 -6.61 -3.27 -8.64
N MET A 22 -7.77 -3.64 -8.07
CA MET A 22 -7.97 -4.91 -7.36
C MET A 22 -9.28 -5.52 -7.81
N HIS A 23 -9.34 -6.85 -8.03
CA HIS A 23 -10.60 -7.51 -8.35
C HIS A 23 -11.63 -7.32 -7.22
N ILE A 24 -12.89 -7.07 -7.58
CA ILE A 24 -13.97 -6.79 -6.60
C ILE A 24 -14.27 -7.94 -5.64
N ASP A 25 -13.83 -9.15 -5.97
CA ASP A 25 -14.03 -10.41 -5.26
C ASP A 25 -12.75 -10.93 -4.59
N ALA A 26 -11.65 -10.16 -4.63
CA ALA A 26 -10.36 -10.59 -4.09
C ALA A 26 -10.32 -10.71 -2.57
N ILE A 27 -11.13 -9.92 -1.84
CA ILE A 27 -11.08 -9.81 -0.39
C ILE A 27 -12.42 -10.22 0.23
N PRO A 28 -12.48 -11.34 0.96
CA PRO A 28 -13.64 -11.67 1.78
C PRO A 28 -13.86 -10.61 2.87
N LYS A 29 -15.12 -10.27 3.13
CA LYS A 29 -15.47 -9.30 4.19
C LYS A 29 -14.94 -9.75 5.55
N GLY A 30 -14.22 -8.86 6.24
CA GLY A 30 -13.59 -9.11 7.53
C GLY A 30 -12.27 -9.89 7.45
N ALA A 31 -11.75 -10.18 6.26
CA ALA A 31 -10.46 -10.82 6.10
C ALA A 31 -9.34 -9.95 6.70
N LYS A 32 -8.48 -10.58 7.50
CA LYS A 32 -7.23 -9.97 7.97
C LYS A 32 -6.19 -10.06 6.87
N VAL A 33 -5.65 -8.92 6.46
CA VAL A 33 -4.75 -8.79 5.33
C VAL A 33 -3.39 -8.29 5.80
N LEU A 34 -2.33 -9.00 5.41
CA LEU A 34 -0.96 -8.49 5.42
C LEU A 34 -0.67 -7.96 4.03
N LEU A 35 -0.31 -6.69 3.93
CA LEU A 35 0.09 -6.07 2.67
C LEU A 35 1.61 -6.13 2.55
N VAL A 36 2.13 -6.75 1.50
CA VAL A 36 3.57 -6.93 1.30
C VAL A 36 4.01 -6.29 -0.01
N ASP A 37 5.13 -5.58 0.01
CA ASP A 37 5.80 -5.02 -1.17
C ASP A 37 7.32 -5.25 -1.06
N ASP A 38 8.06 -5.06 -2.15
CA ASP A 38 9.53 -5.17 -2.10
C ASP A 38 10.17 -3.97 -1.42
N LEU A 39 9.76 -2.75 -1.78
CA LEU A 39 10.34 -1.50 -1.32
C LEU A 39 9.27 -0.44 -1.05
N ILE A 40 9.42 0.32 0.04
CA ILE A 40 8.67 1.57 0.24
C ILE A 40 9.56 2.80 0.03
N ALA A 41 9.13 3.64 -0.91
CA ALA A 41 9.63 5.00 -1.12
C ALA A 41 8.67 6.00 -0.45
N THR A 42 7.88 6.75 -1.22
CA THR A 42 6.92 7.74 -0.68
C THR A 42 5.61 7.14 -0.14
N GLY A 43 5.46 5.81 -0.15
CA GLY A 43 4.29 5.09 0.35
C GLY A 43 2.98 5.26 -0.45
N GLY A 44 3.01 5.94 -1.62
CA GLY A 44 1.80 6.21 -2.41
C GLY A 44 1.05 4.95 -2.86
N SER A 45 1.77 3.95 -3.38
CA SER A 45 1.22 2.65 -3.82
C SER A 45 0.56 1.89 -2.66
N LEU A 46 1.26 1.76 -1.52
CA LEU A 46 0.77 1.09 -0.33
C LEU A 46 -0.50 1.75 0.22
N VAL A 47 -0.55 3.08 0.30
CA VAL A 47 -1.78 3.80 0.71
C VAL A 47 -2.95 3.49 -0.23
N ALA A 48 -2.70 3.47 -1.54
CA ALA A 48 -3.75 3.16 -2.50
C ALA A 48 -4.24 1.71 -2.36
N ALA A 49 -3.34 0.76 -2.11
CA ALA A 49 -3.68 -0.64 -1.83
C ALA A 49 -4.46 -0.80 -0.51
N ILE A 50 -4.04 -0.11 0.57
CA ILE A 50 -4.77 -0.08 1.85
C ILE A 50 -6.22 0.39 1.63
N ASN A 51 -6.42 1.46 0.86
CA ASN A 51 -7.76 1.97 0.56
C ASN A 51 -8.62 0.95 -0.20
N LEU A 52 -8.03 0.25 -1.18
CA LEU A 52 -8.73 -0.82 -1.92
C LEU A 52 -9.14 -1.97 -0.99
N ILE A 53 -8.22 -2.45 -0.15
CA ILE A 53 -8.50 -3.53 0.81
C ILE A 53 -9.64 -3.13 1.75
N LYS A 54 -9.61 -1.92 2.30
CA LYS A 54 -10.67 -1.38 3.17
C LYS A 54 -12.01 -1.23 2.43
N LYS A 55 -12.01 -0.74 1.19
CA LYS A 55 -13.22 -0.63 0.36
C LYS A 55 -13.89 -1.99 0.13
N LEU A 56 -13.09 -3.04 -0.05
CA LEU A 56 -13.58 -4.41 -0.21
C LEU A 56 -13.91 -5.10 1.14
N GLY A 57 -13.75 -4.39 2.26
CA GLY A 57 -14.14 -4.87 3.59
C GLY A 57 -13.06 -5.68 4.31
N GLY A 58 -11.82 -5.65 3.86
CA GLY A 58 -10.67 -6.22 4.55
C GLY A 58 -10.15 -5.33 5.68
N ASP A 59 -9.47 -5.95 6.64
CA ASP A 59 -8.76 -5.32 7.74
C ASP A 59 -7.26 -5.47 7.53
N VAL A 60 -6.56 -4.37 7.21
CA VAL A 60 -5.11 -4.39 7.02
C VAL A 60 -4.44 -4.41 8.40
N VAL A 61 -3.91 -5.56 8.76
CA VAL A 61 -3.25 -5.79 10.05
C VAL A 61 -1.92 -5.05 10.10
N GLU A 62 -1.13 -5.14 9.02
CA GLU A 62 0.20 -4.57 8.92
C GLU A 62 0.62 -4.46 7.45
N CYS A 63 1.53 -3.53 7.16
CA CYS A 63 2.28 -3.47 5.92
C CYS A 63 3.70 -3.99 6.17
N ALA A 64 4.25 -4.79 5.27
CA ALA A 64 5.61 -5.30 5.36
C ALA A 64 6.37 -5.05 4.06
N VAL A 65 7.61 -4.58 4.17
CA VAL A 65 8.50 -4.40 3.03
C VAL A 65 9.87 -5.02 3.30
N ILE A 66 10.59 -5.36 2.23
CA ILE A 66 11.99 -5.78 2.38
C ILE A 66 12.83 -4.53 2.60
N ILE A 67 12.66 -3.49 1.78
CA ILE A 67 13.47 -2.27 1.81
C ILE A 67 12.62 -1.06 2.17
N GLU A 68 13.13 -0.21 3.06
CA GLU A 68 12.60 1.12 3.31
C GLU A 68 13.63 2.20 2.96
N LEU A 69 13.15 3.29 2.36
CA LEU A 69 13.92 4.52 2.10
C LEU A 69 13.44 5.62 3.08
N PRO A 70 14.05 5.76 4.27
CA PRO A 70 13.52 6.63 5.33
C PRO A 70 13.38 8.10 4.92
N ASP A 71 14.29 8.61 4.10
CA ASP A 71 14.31 10.01 3.64
C ASP A 71 13.10 10.42 2.78
N LEU A 72 12.32 9.44 2.30
CA LEU A 72 11.11 9.68 1.50
C LEU A 72 9.82 9.65 2.33
N HIS A 73 9.94 9.50 3.65
CA HIS A 73 8.86 9.59 4.63
C HIS A 73 7.66 8.67 4.35
N GLY A 74 7.93 7.50 3.78
CA GLY A 74 6.91 6.51 3.46
C GLY A 74 6.22 5.97 4.71
N ARG A 75 6.98 5.69 5.76
CA ARG A 75 6.50 5.15 7.03
C ARG A 75 5.51 6.06 7.71
N GLU A 76 5.85 7.34 7.86
CA GLU A 76 5.01 8.35 8.51
C GLU A 76 3.67 8.48 7.78
N LYS A 77 3.68 8.31 6.45
CA LYS A 77 2.47 8.29 5.65
C LYS A 77 1.59 7.07 5.95
N ILE A 78 2.16 5.89 6.15
CA ILE A 78 1.42 4.66 6.50
C ILE A 78 0.89 4.74 7.94
N GLU A 79 1.72 5.19 8.88
CA GLU A 79 1.34 5.37 10.28
C GLU A 79 0.27 6.46 10.44
N GLY A 80 0.35 7.53 9.66
CA GLY A 80 -0.69 8.56 9.57
C GLY A 80 -2.03 8.05 9.02
N LYS A 81 -2.07 6.85 8.41
CA LYS A 81 -3.30 6.14 8.04
C LYS A 81 -3.76 5.13 9.10
N GLY A 82 -3.07 5.05 10.23
CA GLY A 82 -3.36 4.15 11.35
C GLY A 82 -2.89 2.72 11.12
N HIS A 83 -1.89 2.50 10.27
CA HIS A 83 -1.35 1.18 9.96
C HIS A 83 0.12 1.09 10.35
N LYS A 84 0.57 -0.09 10.79
CA LYS A 84 1.98 -0.37 11.08
C LYS A 84 2.74 -0.67 9.79
N LEU A 85 4.03 -0.36 9.80
CA LEU A 85 4.98 -0.74 8.77
C LEU A 85 6.14 -1.52 9.40
N PHE A 86 6.34 -2.75 8.92
CA PHE A 86 7.54 -3.53 9.13
C PHE A 86 8.46 -3.37 7.91
N SER A 87 9.75 -3.14 8.14
CA SER A 87 10.80 -3.17 7.11
C SER A 87 11.91 -4.11 7.54
N MET A 88 12.48 -4.86 6.60
CA MET A 88 13.57 -5.79 6.91
C MET A 88 14.93 -5.07 6.94
N VAL A 89 15.14 -4.13 6.03
CA VAL A 89 16.34 -3.29 5.96
C VAL A 89 15.97 -1.86 5.57
N GLU A 90 16.75 -0.90 6.05
CA GLU A 90 16.63 0.52 5.73
C GLU A 90 17.87 0.96 4.94
N PHE A 91 17.68 1.77 3.90
CA PHE A 91 18.74 2.42 3.15
C PHE A 91 18.51 3.94 3.14
N GLU A 92 19.44 4.67 3.71
CA GLU A 92 19.49 6.14 3.61
C GLU A 92 19.96 6.54 2.21
N GLY A 93 19.46 7.67 1.70
CA GLY A 93 19.98 8.31 0.49
C GLY A 93 21.35 8.96 0.75
N GLU A 94 22.17 9.04 -0.29
CA GLU A 94 23.43 9.83 -0.27
C GLU A 94 23.16 11.34 -0.41
#